data_AF-A0A520QQ82-F1
#
_entry.id   AF-A0A520QQ82-F1
#
_cell.length_a   1.000
_cell.length_b   1.000
_cell.length_c   1.000
_cell.angle_alpha   90.00
_cell.angle_beta   90.00
_cell.angle_gamma   90.00
#
_symmetry.space_group_name_H-M   'P 1'
#
loop_
_entity.id
_entity.type
_entity.pdbx_description
1 polymer ?
#
loop_
_entity_poly.entity_id
_entity_poly.type
_entity_poly.pdbx_seq_one_letter_code
_entity_poly.pdbx_strand_id
1 'polypeptide(L)'
;MRKPIALILTGIAFAIHGMAAQADFAKSIQSVLEARCVDCHGSKKQKGDLRLDSLKEALSVIKPGASGDSELFKRITLPASHEDVMPPKGDPLTKEEVNSFKSWIDGGAKWPEGLALLSVKERAELKAAASRLPRPEIKAVAVSDAEKKAIAKLSSGEGIGDESAAPLVMALAQDTQLIYANFRLIGKNVEDKHITPLSNITNLNELDLSNTKISGAGLATIKNNKSITKLSLANTVVDDAALKHIEGLTNLMSINLYNTKVTDAGLAVLKNMKFLRKVYAWKSGVTENGAAELKKALPNVDVNLGFKLAKVEPKKEEKKEEVKQVSFNKKCPVSGKDVDPTKLFTINFCCDNCLGSFTKEPAKHIAKVKGPDNKKCPISDKDVDASKKFVIGFCCGNCLGSFTKDPSKHIAKVKK
;
A
#
# COMPACT_ATOMS: atom_id res chain seq x y z
N MET A 1 -3.95 -80.01 37.31
CA MET A 1 -4.86 -78.93 37.73
C MET A 1 -4.34 -77.58 37.24
N ARG A 2 -4.81 -77.07 36.10
CA ARG A 2 -4.69 -75.63 35.73
C ARG A 2 -5.92 -75.25 34.90
N LYS A 3 -6.66 -74.24 35.37
CA LYS A 3 -7.98 -73.78 34.90
C LYS A 3 -7.87 -72.92 33.63
N PRO A 4 -8.92 -72.82 32.78
CA PRO A 4 -8.95 -71.86 31.69
C PRO A 4 -9.31 -70.46 32.24
N ILE A 5 -8.58 -69.44 31.80
CA ILE A 5 -8.85 -68.03 32.10
C ILE A 5 -9.75 -67.49 30.99
N ALA A 6 -11.00 -67.19 31.33
CA ALA A 6 -11.90 -66.43 30.47
C ALA A 6 -11.49 -64.95 30.52
N LEU A 7 -11.10 -64.40 29.36
CA LEU A 7 -10.79 -62.99 29.19
C LEU A 7 -12.11 -62.22 29.01
N ILE A 8 -12.54 -61.50 30.05
CA ILE A 8 -13.69 -60.59 29.98
C ILE A 8 -13.26 -59.32 29.23
N LEU A 9 -13.66 -59.21 27.97
CA LEU A 9 -13.58 -58.00 27.16
C LEU A 9 -14.74 -57.07 27.54
N THR A 10 -14.56 -56.27 28.59
CA THR A 10 -15.45 -55.13 28.88
C THR A 10 -14.62 -53.86 28.92
N GLY A 11 -14.88 -52.95 27.97
CA GLY A 11 -14.55 -51.53 28.14
C GLY A 11 -13.79 -50.84 27.01
N ILE A 12 -14.32 -50.80 25.78
CA ILE A 12 -13.89 -49.82 24.74
C ILE A 12 -15.08 -49.06 24.11
N ALA A 13 -16.28 -49.13 24.68
CA ALA A 13 -17.45 -48.43 24.11
C ALA A 13 -17.62 -46.98 24.61
N PHE A 14 -17.02 -46.59 25.74
CA PHE A 14 -17.28 -45.28 26.38
C PHE A 14 -16.42 -44.12 25.84
N ALA A 15 -15.20 -44.37 25.37
CA ALA A 15 -14.30 -43.30 24.91
C ALA A 15 -14.70 -42.72 23.54
N ILE A 16 -15.31 -43.53 22.67
CA ILE A 16 -15.68 -43.15 21.30
C ILE A 16 -16.87 -42.17 21.29
N HIS A 17 -17.82 -42.34 22.23
CA HIS A 17 -18.99 -41.47 22.38
C HIS A 17 -18.63 -40.07 22.94
N GLY A 18 -17.55 -39.95 23.71
CA GLY A 18 -17.06 -38.67 24.22
C GLY A 18 -16.48 -37.79 23.11
N MET A 19 -15.65 -38.36 22.23
CA MET A 19 -15.00 -37.63 21.13
C MET A 19 -15.99 -37.15 20.05
N ALA A 20 -17.00 -37.98 19.72
CA ALA A 20 -18.01 -37.62 18.71
C ALA A 20 -18.90 -36.44 19.18
N ALA A 21 -19.37 -36.48 20.43
CA ALA A 21 -20.20 -35.40 20.99
C ALA A 21 -19.42 -34.09 21.19
N GLN A 22 -18.11 -34.16 21.40
CA GLN A 22 -17.23 -32.99 21.53
C GLN A 22 -17.00 -32.32 20.16
N ALA A 23 -16.92 -33.12 19.09
CA ALA A 23 -16.89 -32.62 17.71
C ALA A 23 -18.21 -31.96 17.31
N ASP A 24 -19.35 -32.47 17.77
CA ASP A 24 -20.68 -31.90 17.50
C ASP A 24 -20.88 -30.53 18.16
N PHE A 25 -20.41 -30.34 19.40
CA PHE A 25 -20.42 -29.02 20.07
C PHE A 25 -19.63 -27.98 19.27
N ALA A 26 -18.38 -28.29 18.93
CA ALA A 26 -17.48 -27.37 18.23
C ALA A 26 -18.01 -26.99 16.83
N LYS A 27 -18.68 -27.93 16.16
CA LYS A 27 -19.19 -27.75 14.80
C LYS A 27 -20.54 -27.00 14.74
N SER A 28 -21.37 -27.15 15.76
CA SER A 28 -22.80 -26.79 15.67
C SER A 28 -23.25 -25.72 16.67
N ILE A 29 -22.66 -25.70 17.87
CA ILE A 29 -23.09 -24.83 18.97
C ILE A 29 -22.08 -23.73 19.24
N GLN A 30 -20.80 -24.08 19.26
CA GLN A 30 -19.71 -23.16 19.54
C GLN A 30 -19.76 -21.96 18.59
N SER A 31 -19.86 -22.20 17.28
CA SER A 31 -19.92 -21.15 16.26
C SER A 31 -21.08 -20.18 16.48
N VAL A 32 -22.26 -20.69 16.84
CA VAL A 32 -23.46 -19.87 17.08
C VAL A 32 -23.32 -19.06 18.37
N LEU A 33 -22.91 -19.68 19.47
CA LEU A 33 -22.67 -18.98 20.74
C LEU A 33 -21.66 -17.84 20.55
N GLU A 34 -20.54 -18.14 19.90
CA GLU A 34 -19.47 -17.20 19.62
C GLU A 34 -19.89 -16.04 18.70
N ALA A 35 -20.74 -16.32 17.70
CA ALA A 35 -21.18 -15.32 16.72
C ALA A 35 -22.37 -14.49 17.19
N ARG A 36 -23.29 -15.07 17.98
CA ARG A 36 -24.60 -14.48 18.28
C ARG A 36 -24.80 -14.14 19.76
N CYS A 37 -24.07 -14.78 20.67
CA CYS A 37 -24.33 -14.67 22.11
C CYS A 37 -23.19 -13.99 22.88
N VAL A 38 -21.94 -14.40 22.65
CA VAL A 38 -20.78 -14.03 23.51
C VAL A 38 -20.43 -12.53 23.43
N ASP A 39 -20.78 -11.81 22.35
CA ASP A 39 -20.54 -10.36 22.28
C ASP A 39 -21.33 -9.56 23.35
N CYS A 40 -22.48 -10.09 23.81
CA CYS A 40 -23.30 -9.49 24.86
C CYS A 40 -23.35 -10.28 26.17
N HIS A 41 -23.03 -11.57 26.14
CA HIS A 41 -23.05 -12.49 27.27
C HIS A 41 -21.70 -13.22 27.43
N GLY A 42 -20.60 -12.47 27.37
CA GLY A 42 -19.23 -12.97 27.48
C GLY A 42 -18.48 -12.36 28.66
N SER A 43 -17.19 -12.69 28.78
CA SER A 43 -16.34 -12.18 29.88
C SER A 43 -16.30 -10.66 29.97
N LYS A 44 -16.27 -9.94 28.84
CA LYS A 44 -16.20 -8.47 28.78
C LYS A 44 -17.54 -7.76 28.96
N LYS A 45 -18.67 -8.46 28.76
CA LYS A 45 -20.01 -7.86 28.75
C LYS A 45 -21.06 -8.89 29.11
N GLN A 46 -21.88 -8.58 30.11
CA GLN A 46 -22.85 -9.51 30.71
C GLN A 46 -24.22 -8.83 30.79
N LYS A 47 -24.90 -8.70 29.64
CA LYS A 47 -26.24 -8.09 29.63
C LYS A 47 -27.23 -8.97 30.39
N GLY A 48 -28.06 -8.34 31.22
CA GLY A 48 -29.05 -9.07 32.04
C GLY A 48 -28.41 -10.10 32.96
N ASP A 49 -27.17 -9.83 33.42
CA ASP A 49 -26.36 -10.70 34.28
C ASP A 49 -26.16 -12.13 33.76
N LEU A 50 -26.37 -12.34 32.45
CA LEU A 50 -26.20 -13.62 31.78
C LEU A 50 -24.81 -13.71 31.14
N ARG A 51 -24.18 -14.86 31.33
CA ARG A 51 -22.86 -15.21 30.81
C ARG A 51 -22.86 -16.61 30.17
N LEU A 52 -22.38 -16.69 28.93
CA LEU A 52 -22.46 -17.86 28.03
C LEU A 52 -21.10 -18.23 27.42
N ASP A 53 -19.99 -17.66 27.89
CA ASP A 53 -18.63 -17.96 27.41
C ASP A 53 -17.99 -19.17 28.11
N SER A 54 -18.64 -19.81 29.08
CA SER A 54 -18.13 -21.06 29.67
C SER A 54 -19.27 -21.94 30.17
N LEU A 55 -19.01 -23.24 30.28
CA LEU A 55 -19.99 -24.20 30.79
C LEU A 55 -20.55 -23.80 32.16
N LYS A 56 -19.66 -23.47 33.12
CA LYS A 56 -20.05 -23.15 34.50
C LYS A 56 -21.10 -22.04 34.55
N GLU A 57 -20.89 -20.99 33.76
CA GLU A 57 -21.77 -19.83 33.73
C GLU A 57 -23.05 -20.12 32.94
N ALA A 58 -22.95 -20.84 31.81
CA ALA A 58 -24.08 -21.16 30.94
C ALA A 58 -25.11 -22.10 31.59
N LEU A 59 -24.70 -22.94 32.55
CA LEU A 59 -25.59 -23.82 33.31
C LEU A 59 -26.61 -23.06 34.18
N SER A 60 -26.45 -21.74 34.36
CA SER A 60 -27.46 -20.89 34.99
C SER A 60 -28.78 -20.83 34.20
N VAL A 61 -28.72 -21.00 32.88
CA VAL A 61 -29.88 -20.90 31.96
C VAL A 61 -30.07 -22.11 31.07
N ILE A 62 -29.17 -23.09 31.15
CA ILE A 62 -29.24 -24.36 30.44
C ILE A 62 -29.43 -25.48 31.46
N LYS A 63 -30.47 -26.29 31.26
CA LYS A 63 -30.70 -27.53 32.01
C LYS A 63 -30.37 -28.72 31.10
N PRO A 64 -29.22 -29.39 31.30
CA PRO A 64 -28.84 -30.57 30.53
C PRO A 64 -29.95 -31.62 30.53
N GLY A 65 -30.27 -32.15 29.34
CA GLY A 65 -31.32 -33.15 29.14
C GLY A 65 -32.74 -32.60 28.99
N ALA A 66 -32.95 -31.29 29.19
CA ALA A 66 -34.29 -30.69 29.19
C ALA A 66 -34.29 -29.32 28.49
N SER A 67 -34.32 -29.31 27.15
CA SER A 67 -34.37 -28.06 26.38
C SER A 67 -35.63 -27.25 26.68
N GLY A 68 -36.77 -27.90 26.90
CA GLY A 68 -38.04 -27.24 27.25
C GLY A 68 -38.00 -26.46 28.57
N ASP A 69 -37.12 -26.86 29.50
CA ASP A 69 -36.95 -26.21 30.80
C ASP A 69 -35.75 -25.25 30.85
N SER A 70 -34.99 -25.15 29.75
CA SER A 70 -33.83 -24.28 29.62
C SER A 70 -34.27 -22.89 29.19
N GLU A 71 -33.98 -21.87 30.02
CA GLU A 71 -34.33 -20.48 29.73
C GLU A 71 -33.67 -19.99 28.44
N LEU A 72 -32.43 -20.40 28.17
CA LEU A 72 -31.77 -20.10 26.90
C LEU A 72 -32.60 -20.56 25.69
N PHE A 73 -33.10 -21.80 25.74
CA PHE A 73 -33.85 -22.38 24.62
C PHE A 73 -35.18 -21.67 24.40
N LYS A 74 -35.89 -21.31 25.48
CA LYS A 74 -37.13 -20.52 25.40
C LYS A 74 -36.89 -19.20 24.66
N ARG A 75 -35.88 -18.44 25.07
CA ARG A 75 -35.56 -17.11 24.51
C ARG A 75 -35.22 -17.12 23.02
N ILE A 76 -34.47 -18.14 22.55
CA ILE A 76 -34.07 -18.24 21.15
C ILE A 76 -35.19 -18.78 20.23
N THR A 77 -36.28 -19.32 20.79
CA THR A 77 -37.44 -19.82 20.04
C THR A 77 -38.58 -18.81 19.93
N LEU A 78 -38.49 -17.68 20.66
CA LEU A 78 -39.51 -16.64 20.62
C LEU A 78 -39.61 -15.99 19.23
N PRO A 79 -40.80 -15.48 18.85
CA PRO A 79 -40.95 -14.70 17.62
C PRO A 79 -40.03 -13.47 17.62
N ALA A 80 -39.56 -13.08 16.43
CA ALA A 80 -38.66 -11.92 16.26
C ALA A 80 -39.23 -10.59 16.82
N SER A 81 -40.55 -10.49 16.95
CA SER A 81 -41.26 -9.33 17.49
C SER A 81 -41.39 -9.33 19.03
N HIS A 82 -41.00 -10.41 19.71
CA HIS A 82 -41.13 -10.51 21.15
C HIS A 82 -40.01 -9.75 21.87
N GLU A 83 -40.31 -9.03 22.95
CA GLU A 83 -39.32 -8.18 23.64
C GLU A 83 -38.15 -8.98 24.25
N ASP A 84 -38.44 -10.18 24.75
CA ASP A 84 -37.45 -11.11 25.31
C ASP A 84 -36.72 -11.98 24.28
N VAL A 85 -36.96 -11.82 22.97
CA VAL A 85 -36.30 -12.65 21.96
C VAL A 85 -34.79 -12.44 21.99
N MET A 86 -34.05 -13.55 21.91
CA MET A 86 -32.59 -13.52 21.86
C MET A 86 -32.11 -14.09 20.52
N PRO A 87 -31.22 -13.38 19.79
CA PRO A 87 -30.64 -12.08 20.12
C PRO A 87 -31.64 -10.91 19.95
N PRO A 88 -31.53 -9.83 20.76
CA PRO A 88 -32.44 -8.67 20.69
C PRO A 88 -32.08 -7.69 19.57
N LYS A 89 -30.93 -7.92 18.91
CA LYS A 89 -30.43 -7.14 17.78
C LYS A 89 -29.92 -8.09 16.71
N GLY A 90 -30.26 -7.79 15.46
CA GLY A 90 -29.96 -8.65 14.31
C GLY A 90 -31.03 -9.72 14.11
N ASP A 91 -30.81 -10.58 13.12
CA ASP A 91 -31.77 -11.64 12.80
C ASP A 91 -31.81 -12.69 13.92
N PRO A 92 -32.99 -13.28 14.22
CA PRO A 92 -33.10 -14.46 15.07
C PRO A 92 -32.21 -15.62 14.57
N LEU A 93 -32.04 -16.63 15.41
CA LEU A 93 -31.37 -17.86 15.00
C LEU A 93 -32.18 -18.57 13.91
N THR A 94 -31.50 -19.24 12.98
CA THR A 94 -32.18 -20.06 11.98
C THR A 94 -32.82 -21.29 12.63
N LYS A 95 -33.78 -21.93 11.95
CA LYS A 95 -34.42 -23.13 12.46
C LYS A 95 -33.41 -24.25 12.71
N GLU A 96 -32.38 -24.35 11.88
CA GLU A 96 -31.30 -25.32 11.99
C GLU A 96 -30.42 -25.04 13.22
N GLU A 97 -30.10 -23.77 13.49
CA GLU A 97 -29.37 -23.36 14.69
C GLU A 97 -30.18 -23.68 15.96
N VAL A 98 -31.47 -23.33 15.99
CA VAL A 98 -32.38 -23.65 17.10
C VAL A 98 -32.49 -25.16 17.32
N ASN A 99 -32.67 -25.94 16.25
CA ASN A 99 -32.73 -27.41 16.34
C ASN A 99 -31.42 -28.01 16.84
N SER A 100 -30.28 -27.41 16.50
CA SER A 100 -28.97 -27.80 17.01
C SER A 100 -28.89 -27.57 18.52
N PHE A 101 -29.33 -26.40 19.01
CA PHE A 101 -29.42 -26.13 20.46
C PHE A 101 -30.34 -27.11 21.17
N LYS A 102 -31.50 -27.43 20.59
CA LYS A 102 -32.43 -28.41 21.15
C LYS A 102 -31.73 -29.75 21.35
N SER A 103 -31.15 -30.28 20.27
CA SER A 103 -30.51 -31.60 20.25
C SER A 103 -29.31 -31.65 21.19
N TRP A 104 -28.51 -30.58 21.24
CA TRP A 104 -27.37 -30.48 22.14
C TRP A 104 -27.78 -30.43 23.61
N ILE A 105 -28.78 -29.62 23.97
CA ILE A 105 -29.26 -29.53 25.35
C ILE A 105 -29.88 -30.86 25.78
N ASP A 106 -30.78 -31.44 24.99
CA ASP A 106 -31.43 -32.73 25.27
C ASP A 106 -30.40 -33.88 25.31
N GLY A 107 -29.32 -33.78 24.54
CA GLY A 107 -28.16 -34.68 24.58
C GLY A 107 -27.24 -34.51 25.79
N GLY A 108 -27.63 -33.68 26.76
CA GLY A 108 -26.90 -33.44 28.01
C GLY A 108 -25.95 -32.25 27.99
N ALA A 109 -26.10 -31.32 27.03
CA ALA A 109 -25.35 -30.07 26.93
C ALA A 109 -23.82 -30.23 27.08
N LYS A 110 -23.26 -31.29 26.49
CA LYS A 110 -21.83 -31.61 26.61
C LYS A 110 -20.98 -30.47 26.06
N TRP A 111 -20.09 -29.95 26.89
CA TRP A 111 -19.22 -28.82 26.58
C TRP A 111 -17.76 -29.21 26.90
N PRO A 112 -16.78 -28.92 26.02
CA PRO A 112 -15.40 -29.30 26.25
C PRO A 112 -14.80 -28.69 27.52
N GLU A 113 -14.20 -29.53 28.38
CA GLU A 113 -13.64 -29.08 29.65
C GLU A 113 -12.58 -27.98 29.45
N GLY A 114 -12.65 -26.91 30.25
CA GLY A 114 -11.74 -25.78 30.19
C GLY A 114 -11.92 -24.83 28.99
N LEU A 115 -12.84 -25.13 28.06
CA LEU A 115 -13.09 -24.25 26.92
C LEU A 115 -13.86 -22.99 27.35
N ALA A 116 -13.20 -21.85 27.25
CA ALA A 116 -13.81 -20.54 27.28
C ALA A 116 -14.01 -20.00 25.86
N LEU A 117 -15.22 -19.56 25.53
CA LEU A 117 -15.54 -18.97 24.24
C LEU A 117 -15.15 -17.50 24.22
N LEU A 118 -14.77 -17.05 23.02
CA LEU A 118 -14.59 -15.64 22.71
C LEU A 118 -15.62 -15.23 21.67
N SER A 119 -16.04 -13.98 21.64
CA SER A 119 -16.86 -13.50 20.53
C SER A 119 -16.06 -13.48 19.24
N VAL A 120 -16.73 -13.51 18.09
CA VAL A 120 -16.06 -13.34 16.77
C VAL A 120 -15.25 -12.06 16.73
N LYS A 121 -15.76 -10.97 17.34
CA LYS A 121 -15.05 -9.69 17.45
C LYS A 121 -13.79 -9.82 18.28
N GLU A 122 -13.86 -10.48 19.44
CA GLU A 122 -12.69 -10.70 20.30
C GLU A 122 -11.64 -11.58 19.62
N ARG A 123 -12.04 -12.64 18.91
CA ARG A 123 -11.10 -13.44 18.10
C ARG A 123 -10.47 -12.63 16.98
N ALA A 124 -11.24 -11.79 16.29
CA ALA A 124 -10.71 -10.89 15.27
C ALA A 124 -9.72 -9.88 15.85
N GLU A 125 -10.02 -9.31 17.02
CA GLU A 125 -9.13 -8.41 17.75
C GLU A 125 -7.83 -9.10 18.17
N LEU A 126 -7.89 -10.31 18.72
CA LEU A 126 -6.70 -11.08 19.09
C LEU A 126 -5.87 -11.48 17.87
N LYS A 127 -6.51 -11.88 16.78
CA LYS A 127 -5.82 -12.18 15.51
C LYS A 127 -5.15 -10.93 14.94
N ALA A 128 -5.83 -9.78 15.01
CA ALA A 128 -5.29 -8.50 14.58
C ALA A 128 -4.17 -7.99 15.51
N ALA A 129 -4.23 -8.29 16.80
CA ALA A 129 -3.18 -7.97 17.76
C ALA A 129 -1.95 -8.87 17.56
N ALA A 130 -2.15 -10.17 17.33
CA ALA A 130 -1.08 -11.12 17.04
C ALA A 130 -0.36 -10.81 15.72
N SER A 131 -1.03 -10.16 14.76
CA SER A 131 -0.40 -9.71 13.52
C SER A 131 0.28 -8.33 13.62
N ARG A 132 0.08 -7.59 14.72
CA ARG A 132 0.77 -6.30 14.95
C ARG A 132 2.16 -6.57 15.50
N LEU A 133 3.16 -6.00 14.84
CA LEU A 133 4.53 -6.02 15.34
C LEU A 133 4.61 -5.28 16.68
N PRO A 134 5.41 -5.79 17.64
CA PRO A 134 5.58 -5.14 18.92
C PRO A 134 6.11 -3.71 18.71
N ARG A 135 5.63 -2.77 19.52
CA ARG A 135 6.07 -1.38 19.56
C ARG A 135 6.85 -1.14 20.84
N PRO A 136 7.83 -0.22 20.82
CA PRO A 136 8.52 0.15 22.05
C PRO A 136 7.53 0.81 23.01
N GLU A 137 7.53 0.37 24.27
CA GLU A 137 6.80 1.06 25.34
C GLU A 137 7.60 2.28 25.78
N ILE A 138 7.34 3.44 25.17
CA ILE A 138 7.92 4.71 25.59
C ILE A 138 7.06 5.32 26.68
N LYS A 139 7.51 5.23 27.92
CA LYS A 139 6.91 5.99 29.03
C LYS A 139 7.60 7.34 29.10
N ALA A 140 6.83 8.40 28.92
CA ALA A 140 7.35 9.73 29.14
C ALA A 140 7.73 9.90 30.62
N VAL A 141 8.82 10.62 30.86
CA VAL A 141 9.34 10.90 32.20
C VAL A 141 9.00 12.34 32.58
N ALA A 142 8.88 12.60 33.88
CA ALA A 142 8.61 13.93 34.39
C ALA A 142 9.59 14.96 33.79
N VAL A 143 9.05 16.06 33.27
CA VAL A 143 9.81 17.09 32.57
C VAL A 143 10.71 17.84 33.56
N SER A 144 12.03 17.64 33.45
CA SER A 144 13.02 18.31 34.29
C SER A 144 13.18 19.79 33.92
N ASP A 145 13.73 20.60 34.83
CA ASP A 145 14.02 22.02 34.53
C ASP A 145 15.12 22.17 33.47
N ALA A 146 16.06 21.23 33.41
CA ALA A 146 17.05 21.17 32.34
C ALA A 146 16.40 20.93 30.97
N GLU A 147 15.38 20.07 30.91
CA GLU A 147 14.59 19.82 29.70
C GLU A 147 13.80 21.06 29.29
N LYS A 148 13.10 21.72 30.22
CA LYS A 148 12.39 22.99 29.95
C LYS A 148 13.32 24.06 29.41
N LYS A 149 14.51 24.22 30.02
CA LYS A 149 15.52 25.20 29.60
C LYS A 149 16.07 24.86 28.20
N ALA A 150 16.31 23.58 27.92
CA ALA A 150 16.77 23.13 26.61
C ALA A 150 15.72 23.39 25.52
N ILE A 151 14.44 23.08 25.80
CA ILE A 151 13.33 23.38 24.89
C ILE A 151 13.23 24.89 24.65
N ALA A 152 13.21 25.71 25.72
CA ALA A 152 13.13 27.16 25.58
C ALA A 152 14.28 27.75 24.75
N LYS A 153 15.51 27.26 24.95
CA LYS A 153 16.69 27.69 24.18
C LYS A 153 16.60 27.31 22.71
N LEU A 154 16.11 26.10 22.40
CA LEU A 154 15.95 25.68 21.01
C LEU A 154 14.81 26.45 20.34
N SER A 155 13.68 26.61 21.01
CA SER A 155 12.51 27.32 20.50
C SER A 155 12.74 28.82 20.30
N SER A 156 13.72 29.42 20.98
CA SER A 156 14.12 30.82 20.74
C SER A 156 15.04 30.99 19.52
N GLY A 157 15.60 29.90 18.97
CA GLY A 157 16.61 29.98 17.92
C GLY A 157 17.96 30.55 18.39
N GLU A 158 18.16 30.71 19.70
CA GLU A 158 19.36 31.34 20.25
C GLU A 158 20.65 30.64 19.76
N GLY A 159 21.49 31.40 19.05
CA GLY A 159 22.74 30.92 18.50
C GLY A 159 22.61 30.14 17.19
N ILE A 160 21.43 30.09 16.57
CA ILE A 160 21.17 29.41 15.30
C ILE A 160 20.69 30.44 14.26
N GLY A 161 21.58 30.90 13.37
CA GLY A 161 21.18 31.76 12.24
C GLY A 161 20.80 33.20 12.61
N ASP A 162 19.91 33.81 11.82
CA ASP A 162 19.31 35.12 12.11
C ASP A 162 18.15 34.99 13.12
N GLU A 163 17.82 36.07 13.84
CA GLU A 163 16.85 36.07 14.96
C GLU A 163 15.42 35.60 14.58
N SER A 164 15.15 35.37 13.29
CA SER A 164 13.87 34.91 12.76
C SER A 164 13.80 33.40 12.50
N ALA A 165 14.90 32.65 12.70
CA ALA A 165 14.99 31.24 12.34
C ALA A 165 15.17 30.33 13.58
N ALA A 166 14.06 29.84 14.14
CA ALA A 166 14.07 28.86 15.24
C ALA A 166 13.62 27.47 14.78
N PRO A 167 14.27 26.37 15.24
CA PRO A 167 13.77 25.03 15.02
C PRO A 167 12.41 24.83 15.70
N LEU A 168 11.57 23.99 15.11
CA LEU A 168 10.27 23.64 15.70
C LEU A 168 10.48 22.59 16.79
N VAL A 169 10.28 22.97 18.05
CA VAL A 169 10.36 22.07 19.21
C VAL A 169 9.07 22.17 20.01
N MET A 170 8.32 21.07 20.10
CA MET A 170 7.00 21.05 20.72
C MET A 170 6.59 19.66 21.23
N ALA A 171 5.49 19.59 21.99
CA ALA A 171 4.88 18.32 22.37
C ALA A 171 4.40 17.56 21.11
N LEU A 172 4.60 16.24 21.10
CA LEU A 172 4.31 15.37 19.96
C LEU A 172 2.80 15.24 19.70
N ALA A 173 1.98 15.33 20.75
CA ALA A 173 0.52 15.26 20.69
C ALA A 173 -0.10 15.97 21.90
N GLN A 174 -1.43 16.03 21.95
CA GLN A 174 -2.14 16.41 23.17
C GLN A 174 -1.89 15.38 24.28
N ASP A 175 -1.83 15.85 25.53
CA ASP A 175 -1.70 15.03 26.74
C ASP A 175 -0.47 14.11 26.79
N THR A 176 0.62 14.48 26.10
CA THR A 176 1.91 13.77 26.19
C THR A 176 3.05 14.72 26.52
N GLN A 177 4.05 14.19 27.23
CA GLN A 177 5.31 14.87 27.52
C GLN A 177 6.37 14.59 26.44
N LEU A 178 6.08 13.72 25.46
CA LEU A 178 6.99 13.39 24.37
C LEU A 178 7.22 14.59 23.46
N ILE A 179 8.46 14.79 23.03
CA ILE A 179 8.88 15.95 22.25
C ILE A 179 9.16 15.57 20.80
N TYR A 180 8.66 16.41 19.90
CA TYR A 180 9.04 16.49 18.48
C TYR A 180 9.98 17.67 18.28
N ALA A 181 11.12 17.44 17.63
CA ALA A 181 12.07 18.49 17.27
C ALA A 181 12.43 18.42 15.77
N ASN A 182 12.31 19.54 15.06
CA ASN A 182 12.57 19.64 13.63
C ASN A 182 13.46 20.84 13.30
N PHE A 183 14.65 20.54 12.77
CA PHE A 183 15.68 21.49 12.36
C PHE A 183 15.75 21.65 10.83
N ARG A 184 14.96 20.89 10.07
CA ARG A 184 15.03 20.81 8.61
C ARG A 184 14.81 22.15 7.91
N LEU A 185 13.92 22.99 8.44
CA LEU A 185 13.58 24.28 7.83
C LEU A 185 14.71 25.31 7.97
N ILE A 186 15.58 25.14 8.97
CA ILE A 186 16.76 25.98 9.19
C ILE A 186 17.90 25.58 8.25
N GLY A 187 17.93 24.29 7.88
CA GLY A 187 18.83 23.76 6.86
C GLY A 187 20.31 23.87 7.25
N LYS A 188 21.15 24.31 6.30
CA LYS A 188 22.61 24.28 6.42
C LYS A 188 23.21 25.24 7.47
N ASN A 189 22.39 26.06 8.11
CA ASN A 189 22.82 26.89 9.24
C ASN A 189 22.92 26.08 10.55
N VAL A 190 22.33 24.87 10.59
CA VAL A 190 22.42 23.97 11.74
C VAL A 190 23.69 23.13 11.65
N GLU A 191 24.47 23.14 12.74
CA GLU A 191 25.77 22.50 12.92
C GLU A 191 25.77 21.84 14.32
N ASP A 192 26.76 20.99 14.61
CA ASP A 192 26.75 20.13 15.80
C ASP A 192 26.56 20.90 17.13
N LYS A 193 27.16 22.10 17.24
CA LYS A 193 27.04 22.94 18.44
C LYS A 193 25.59 23.37 18.74
N HIS A 194 24.78 23.55 17.70
CA HIS A 194 23.41 24.06 17.80
C HIS A 194 22.45 23.04 18.42
N ILE A 195 22.75 21.74 18.30
CA ILE A 195 21.89 20.66 18.81
C ILE A 195 22.32 20.14 20.18
N THR A 196 23.39 20.69 20.78
CA THR A 196 23.86 20.31 22.12
C THR A 196 22.77 20.30 23.21
N PRO A 197 21.77 21.21 23.21
CA PRO A 197 20.68 21.17 24.19
C PRO A 197 19.82 19.90 24.12
N LEU A 198 19.78 19.19 22.98
CA LEU A 198 19.00 17.94 22.83
C LEU A 198 19.42 16.86 23.83
N SER A 199 20.65 16.90 24.34
CA SER A 199 21.14 15.98 25.37
C SER A 199 20.35 16.05 26.68
N ASN A 200 19.69 17.17 26.96
CA ASN A 200 18.87 17.38 28.15
C ASN A 200 17.37 17.10 27.93
N ILE A 201 16.96 16.73 26.70
CA ILE A 201 15.56 16.46 26.37
C ILE A 201 15.32 14.95 26.40
N THR A 202 15.08 14.41 27.60
CA THR A 202 14.90 12.97 27.82
C THR A 202 13.65 12.44 27.12
N ASN A 203 12.63 13.29 26.98
CA ASN A 203 11.39 12.94 26.29
C ASN A 203 11.44 13.11 24.76
N LEU A 204 12.61 13.37 24.14
CA LEU A 204 12.73 13.51 22.69
C LEU A 204 12.38 12.21 21.96
N ASN A 205 11.27 12.22 21.22
CA ASN A 205 10.73 11.02 20.57
C ASN A 205 10.91 11.04 19.05
N GLU A 206 10.75 12.19 18.43
CA GLU A 206 10.87 12.36 16.99
C GLU A 206 11.82 13.52 16.69
N LEU A 207 12.87 13.22 15.91
CA LEU A 207 13.94 14.18 15.61
C LEU A 207 14.21 14.23 14.10
N ASP A 208 14.03 15.40 13.50
CA ASP A 208 14.36 15.68 12.10
C ASP A 208 15.56 16.64 12.00
N LEU A 209 16.71 16.10 11.60
CA LEU A 209 17.96 16.82 11.32
C LEU A 209 18.26 16.89 9.82
N SER A 210 17.28 16.64 8.96
CA SER A 210 17.51 16.59 7.51
C SER A 210 17.98 17.94 6.96
N ASN A 211 18.79 17.92 5.90
CA ASN A 211 19.31 19.10 5.21
C ASN A 211 20.20 20.03 6.08
N THR A 212 20.72 19.52 7.20
CA THR A 212 21.63 20.24 8.10
C THR A 212 23.10 19.85 7.84
N LYS A 213 24.04 20.53 8.51
CA LYS A 213 25.47 20.16 8.51
C LYS A 213 25.84 19.23 9.67
N ILE A 214 24.88 18.53 10.26
CA ILE A 214 25.15 17.63 11.38
C ILE A 214 26.11 16.50 10.95
N SER A 215 27.11 16.26 11.81
CA SER A 215 28.13 15.22 11.66
C SER A 215 28.02 14.18 12.78
N GLY A 216 28.99 13.25 12.84
CA GLY A 216 29.09 12.29 13.95
C GLY A 216 29.18 12.95 15.34
N ALA A 217 29.81 14.11 15.46
CA ALA A 217 29.89 14.84 16.73
C ALA A 217 28.50 15.32 17.20
N GLY A 218 27.64 15.74 16.27
CA GLY A 218 26.24 16.05 16.56
C GLY A 218 25.46 14.82 17.02
N LEU A 219 25.58 13.68 16.32
CA LEU A 219 24.90 12.43 16.71
C LEU A 219 25.34 11.93 18.10
N ALA A 220 26.59 12.18 18.49
CA ALA A 220 27.07 11.84 19.82
C ALA A 220 26.29 12.52 20.95
N THR A 221 25.65 13.67 20.69
CA THR A 221 24.78 14.39 21.64
C THR A 221 23.53 13.60 22.02
N ILE A 222 22.99 12.80 21.09
CA ILE A 222 21.73 12.07 21.28
C ILE A 222 21.93 10.59 21.62
N LYS A 223 23.17 10.11 21.77
CA LYS A 223 23.51 8.68 21.93
C LYS A 223 22.77 7.94 23.05
N ASN A 224 22.39 8.65 24.11
CA ASN A 224 21.72 8.10 25.28
C ASN A 224 20.19 8.22 25.23
N ASN A 225 19.64 8.81 24.16
CA ASN A 225 18.22 9.13 24.09
C ASN A 225 17.36 7.94 23.66
N LYS A 226 17.04 7.07 24.62
CA LYS A 226 16.24 5.87 24.37
C LYS A 226 14.77 6.17 24.03
N SER A 227 14.31 7.41 24.11
CA SER A 227 12.93 7.79 23.77
C SER A 227 12.73 7.93 22.25
N ILE A 228 13.81 8.15 21.48
CA ILE A 228 13.72 8.38 20.03
C ILE A 228 13.17 7.14 19.31
N THR A 229 12.05 7.34 18.61
CA THR A 229 11.42 6.33 17.74
C THR A 229 11.56 6.68 16.26
N LYS A 230 11.74 7.96 15.92
CA LYS A 230 11.98 8.41 14.54
C LYS A 230 13.16 9.38 14.48
N LEU A 231 14.09 9.09 13.59
CA LEU A 231 15.26 9.92 13.32
C LEU A 231 15.42 10.16 11.82
N SER A 232 15.49 11.42 11.40
CA SER A 232 15.82 11.76 10.02
C SER A 232 17.18 12.46 9.94
N LEU A 233 18.08 11.88 9.14
CA LEU A 233 19.43 12.36 8.84
C LEU A 233 19.59 12.61 7.33
N ALA A 234 18.48 12.73 6.59
CA ALA A 234 18.51 12.85 5.15
C ALA A 234 19.30 14.08 4.69
N ASN A 235 20.11 13.94 3.64
CA ASN A 235 20.96 15.00 3.10
C ASN A 235 21.92 15.63 4.13
N THR A 236 22.47 14.82 5.04
CA THR A 236 23.53 15.25 5.98
C THR A 236 24.86 14.61 5.59
N VAL A 237 25.94 14.99 6.26
CA VAL A 237 27.30 14.48 5.98
C VAL A 237 27.63 13.18 6.72
N VAL A 238 26.66 12.58 7.41
CA VAL A 238 26.86 11.39 8.25
C VAL A 238 27.34 10.19 7.45
N ASP A 239 28.24 9.43 8.07
CA ASP A 239 28.88 8.23 7.53
C ASP A 239 28.75 7.04 8.51
N ASP A 240 29.45 5.95 8.22
CA ASP A 240 29.42 4.73 9.04
C ASP A 240 29.96 4.95 10.45
N ALA A 241 30.94 5.85 10.63
CA ALA A 241 31.47 6.18 11.95
C ALA A 241 30.43 6.94 12.79
N ALA A 242 29.71 7.87 12.18
CA ALA A 242 28.63 8.60 12.83
C ALA A 242 27.51 7.68 13.34
N LEU A 243 27.13 6.64 12.57
CA LEU A 243 26.06 5.71 12.97
C LEU A 243 26.37 4.90 14.23
N LYS A 244 27.64 4.68 14.58
CA LYS A 244 28.00 4.01 15.84
C LYS A 244 27.48 4.77 17.07
N HIS A 245 27.33 6.09 16.98
CA HIS A 245 26.79 6.88 18.09
C HIS A 245 25.33 6.62 18.40
N ILE A 246 24.56 6.00 17.48
CA ILE A 246 23.12 5.76 17.68
C ILE A 246 22.77 4.31 17.98
N GLU A 247 23.76 3.44 18.22
CA GLU A 247 23.50 2.03 18.60
C GLU A 247 22.64 1.93 19.88
N GLY A 248 22.74 2.92 20.77
CA GLY A 248 21.96 3.02 22.01
C GLY A 248 20.48 3.42 21.83
N LEU A 249 20.05 3.82 20.62
CA LEU A 249 18.66 4.21 20.33
C LEU A 249 17.77 2.96 20.13
N THR A 250 17.68 2.12 21.16
CA THR A 250 17.09 0.77 21.05
C THR A 250 15.60 0.75 20.71
N ASN A 251 14.90 1.88 20.86
CA ASN A 251 13.49 2.03 20.52
C ASN A 251 13.24 2.66 19.14
N LEU A 252 14.29 2.85 18.33
CA LEU A 252 14.17 3.41 17.00
C LEU A 252 13.31 2.51 16.11
N MET A 253 12.28 3.10 15.50
CA MET A 253 11.35 2.44 14.58
C MET A 253 11.58 2.85 13.13
N SER A 254 12.02 4.09 12.90
CA SER A 254 12.26 4.64 11.58
C SER A 254 13.54 5.47 11.55
N ILE A 255 14.40 5.20 10.57
CA ILE A 255 15.56 6.03 10.28
C ILE A 255 15.60 6.42 8.81
N ASN A 256 15.87 7.70 8.54
CA ASN A 256 16.05 8.20 7.18
C ASN A 256 17.51 8.60 6.95
N LEU A 257 18.19 7.84 6.11
CA LEU A 257 19.58 7.95 5.68
C LEU A 257 19.69 8.36 4.20
N TYR A 258 18.60 8.88 3.62
CA TYR A 258 18.57 9.32 2.23
C TYR A 258 19.72 10.29 1.93
N ASN A 259 20.48 10.04 0.86
CA ASN A 259 21.57 10.89 0.41
C ASN A 259 22.59 11.23 1.52
N THR A 260 23.06 10.18 2.20
CA THR A 260 24.14 10.23 3.20
C THR A 260 25.35 9.43 2.73
N LYS A 261 26.46 9.43 3.48
CA LYS A 261 27.66 8.63 3.16
C LYS A 261 27.66 7.23 3.79
N VAL A 262 26.54 6.83 4.40
CA VAL A 262 26.40 5.52 5.04
C VAL A 262 26.46 4.40 4.01
N THR A 263 27.22 3.35 4.31
CA THR A 263 27.34 2.12 3.54
C THR A 263 26.76 0.93 4.29
N ASP A 264 26.90 -0.27 3.72
CA ASP A 264 26.53 -1.53 4.36
C ASP A 264 27.18 -1.72 5.74
N ALA A 265 28.40 -1.19 5.94
CA ALA A 265 29.11 -1.27 7.21
C ALA A 265 28.43 -0.46 8.32
N GLY A 266 27.96 0.75 8.01
CA GLY A 266 27.19 1.56 8.96
C GLY A 266 25.80 0.99 9.20
N LEU A 267 25.16 0.44 8.17
CA LEU A 267 23.85 -0.20 8.28
C LEU A 267 23.87 -1.38 9.27
N ALA A 268 24.97 -2.14 9.33
CA ALA A 268 25.13 -3.28 10.23
C ALA A 268 25.01 -2.92 11.73
N VAL A 269 25.24 -1.65 12.11
CA VAL A 269 25.04 -1.14 13.48
C VAL A 269 23.57 -1.25 13.91
N LEU A 270 22.63 -1.19 12.96
CA LEU A 270 21.20 -1.18 13.25
C LEU A 270 20.62 -2.56 13.59
N LYS A 271 21.40 -3.64 13.44
CA LYS A 271 20.91 -5.04 13.58
C LYS A 271 20.27 -5.37 14.93
N ASN A 272 20.64 -4.64 15.98
CA ASN A 272 20.13 -4.85 17.35
C ASN A 272 18.88 -4.02 17.66
N MET A 273 18.42 -3.15 16.74
CA MET A 273 17.24 -2.32 16.93
C MET A 273 15.96 -3.13 16.64
N LYS A 274 15.52 -3.91 17.64
CA LYS A 274 14.38 -4.86 17.52
C LYS A 274 13.06 -4.20 17.07
N PHE A 275 12.90 -2.90 17.32
CA PHE A 275 11.73 -2.13 16.95
C PHE A 275 11.83 -1.46 15.57
N LEU A 276 12.99 -1.54 14.90
CA LEU A 276 13.20 -0.91 13.61
C LEU A 276 12.29 -1.55 12.55
N ARG A 277 11.62 -0.70 11.78
CA ARG A 277 10.65 -1.07 10.74
C ARG A 277 10.97 -0.44 9.40
N LYS A 278 11.52 0.78 9.39
CA LYS A 278 11.76 1.53 8.17
C LYS A 278 13.17 2.10 8.15
N VAL A 279 13.90 1.80 7.09
CA VAL A 279 15.19 2.41 6.77
C VAL A 279 15.08 2.99 5.37
N TYR A 280 15.17 4.31 5.24
CA TYR A 280 15.27 4.96 3.93
C TYR A 280 16.74 5.19 3.63
N ALA A 281 17.30 4.50 2.64
CA ALA A 281 18.73 4.56 2.32
C ALA A 281 18.98 4.84 0.82
N TRP A 282 18.00 5.37 0.11
CA TRP A 282 18.20 5.78 -1.29
C TRP A 282 19.27 6.87 -1.40
N LYS A 283 20.13 6.78 -2.41
CA LYS A 283 21.31 7.65 -2.63
C LYS A 283 22.35 7.62 -1.50
N SER A 284 22.33 6.63 -0.60
CA SER A 284 23.49 6.35 0.24
C SER A 284 24.41 5.31 -0.44
N GLY A 285 25.46 4.88 0.25
CA GLY A 285 26.31 3.76 -0.15
C GLY A 285 25.76 2.39 0.25
N VAL A 286 24.52 2.29 0.73
CA VAL A 286 23.88 1.02 1.08
C VAL A 286 23.48 0.27 -0.19
N THR A 287 23.85 -0.99 -0.26
CA THR A 287 23.56 -1.90 -1.37
C THR A 287 22.34 -2.79 -1.07
N GLU A 288 21.86 -3.51 -2.09
CA GLU A 288 20.84 -4.55 -1.90
C GLU A 288 21.34 -5.68 -1.00
N ASN A 289 22.64 -5.97 -1.00
CA ASN A 289 23.23 -6.98 -0.13
C ASN A 289 23.20 -6.52 1.33
N GLY A 290 23.62 -5.29 1.64
CA GLY A 290 23.53 -4.74 2.99
C GLY A 290 22.08 -4.68 3.50
N ALA A 291 21.15 -4.28 2.64
CA ALA A 291 19.73 -4.30 2.95
C ALA A 291 19.23 -5.73 3.26
N ALA A 292 19.64 -6.73 2.48
CA ALA A 292 19.30 -8.13 2.71
C ALA A 292 19.89 -8.67 4.02
N GLU A 293 21.14 -8.33 4.34
CA GLU A 293 21.78 -8.71 5.62
C GLU A 293 21.06 -8.10 6.82
N LEU A 294 20.68 -6.82 6.76
CA LEU A 294 19.88 -6.21 7.82
C LEU A 294 18.52 -6.91 7.97
N LYS A 295 17.88 -7.28 6.86
CA LYS A 295 16.59 -7.99 6.86
C LYS A 295 16.70 -9.41 7.45
N LYS A 296 17.84 -10.09 7.29
CA LYS A 296 18.08 -11.38 7.97
C LYS A 296 18.10 -11.21 9.50
N ALA A 297 18.72 -10.14 10.00
CA ALA A 297 18.75 -9.85 11.43
C ALA A 297 17.39 -9.32 11.96
N LEU A 298 16.68 -8.55 11.14
CA LEU A 298 15.40 -7.91 11.47
C LEU A 298 14.36 -8.25 10.38
N PRO A 299 13.67 -9.39 10.47
CA PRO A 299 12.78 -9.88 9.39
C PRO A 299 11.66 -8.93 8.96
N ASN A 300 11.26 -8.03 9.85
CA ASN A 300 10.17 -7.08 9.66
C ASN A 300 10.64 -5.67 9.26
N VAL A 301 11.93 -5.48 8.96
CA VAL A 301 12.46 -4.20 8.49
C VAL A 301 12.21 -4.06 6.99
N ASP A 302 11.72 -2.89 6.59
CA ASP A 302 11.65 -2.42 5.22
C ASP A 302 12.83 -1.47 4.96
N VAL A 303 13.72 -1.88 4.06
CA VAL A 303 14.87 -1.07 3.63
C VAL A 303 14.57 -0.52 2.24
N ASN A 304 14.22 0.75 2.20
CA ASN A 304 13.89 1.47 0.98
C ASN A 304 15.18 2.05 0.37
N LEU A 305 15.67 1.39 -0.68
CA LEU A 305 16.78 1.86 -1.52
C LEU A 305 16.34 2.74 -2.69
N GLY A 306 15.11 3.25 -2.63
CA GLY A 306 14.49 4.09 -3.64
C GLY A 306 13.96 3.32 -4.84
N PHE A 307 13.57 4.08 -5.86
CA PHE A 307 13.16 3.51 -7.13
C PHE A 307 14.39 3.36 -8.03
N LYS A 308 14.71 2.12 -8.38
CA LYS A 308 15.43 1.87 -9.63
C LYS A 308 14.42 2.11 -10.74
N LEU A 309 14.49 3.26 -11.40
CA LEU A 309 13.91 3.35 -12.73
C LEU A 309 14.50 2.18 -13.49
N ALA A 310 13.66 1.29 -14.02
CA ALA A 310 14.12 0.39 -15.05
C ALA A 310 14.89 1.26 -16.02
N LYS A 311 16.16 0.92 -16.29
CA LYS A 311 16.80 1.49 -17.46
C LYS A 311 15.80 1.17 -18.56
N VAL A 312 15.12 2.20 -19.05
CA VAL A 312 14.61 2.14 -20.41
C VAL A 312 15.92 1.98 -21.14
N GLU A 313 16.29 0.73 -21.43
CA GLU A 313 17.24 0.48 -22.51
C GLU A 313 16.76 1.43 -23.60
N PRO A 314 17.62 2.34 -24.10
CA PRO A 314 17.20 3.14 -25.24
C PRO A 314 16.64 2.10 -26.18
N LYS A 315 15.32 2.19 -26.45
CA LYS A 315 14.67 1.28 -27.37
C LYS A 315 15.69 1.17 -28.48
N LYS A 316 16.21 -0.04 -28.76
CA LYS A 316 16.86 -0.26 -30.06
C LYS A 316 15.98 0.52 -31.00
N GLU A 317 16.53 1.51 -31.69
CA GLU A 317 15.76 2.22 -32.70
C GLU A 317 15.30 1.12 -33.65
N GLU A 318 14.15 0.53 -33.36
CA GLU A 318 13.23 0.05 -34.34
C GLU A 318 13.08 1.30 -35.17
N LYS A 319 13.82 1.31 -36.28
CA LYS A 319 13.52 2.14 -37.43
C LYS A 319 12.00 2.19 -37.41
N LYS A 320 11.44 3.37 -37.14
CA LYS A 320 10.07 3.61 -37.58
C LYS A 320 10.11 3.15 -39.02
N GLU A 321 9.44 2.06 -39.34
CA GLU A 321 9.09 1.81 -40.72
C GLU A 321 8.29 3.05 -41.08
N GLU A 322 8.96 4.01 -41.72
CA GLU A 322 8.30 4.96 -42.58
C GLU A 322 7.45 4.09 -43.49
N VAL A 323 6.14 4.10 -43.26
CA VAL A 323 5.19 3.63 -44.25
C VAL A 323 5.45 4.51 -45.46
N LYS A 324 6.31 4.05 -46.38
CA LYS A 324 6.66 4.75 -47.61
C LYS A 324 5.34 5.08 -48.28
N GLN A 325 4.98 6.35 -48.28
CA GLN A 325 3.72 6.81 -48.86
C GLN A 325 3.83 6.60 -50.38
N VAL A 326 3.28 5.49 -50.86
CA VAL A 326 3.40 5.08 -52.26
C VAL A 326 2.56 6.03 -53.12
N SER A 327 3.18 6.70 -54.08
CA SER A 327 2.47 7.48 -55.07
C SER A 327 1.62 6.58 -55.96
N PHE A 328 0.47 7.09 -56.39
CA PHE A 328 -0.40 6.42 -57.34
C PHE A 328 0.32 6.14 -58.66
N ASN A 329 1.17 7.08 -59.12
CA ASN A 329 1.92 7.01 -60.37
C ASN A 329 3.39 6.63 -60.16
N LYS A 330 3.96 5.93 -61.15
CA LYS A 330 5.40 5.61 -61.22
C LYS A 330 6.22 6.61 -62.04
N LYS A 331 5.61 7.27 -63.03
CA LYS A 331 6.26 8.29 -63.88
C LYS A 331 5.72 9.68 -63.57
N CYS A 332 6.59 10.67 -63.52
CA CYS A 332 6.26 12.06 -63.26
C CYS A 332 5.35 12.62 -64.36
N PRO A 333 4.17 13.20 -64.04
CA PRO A 333 3.22 13.70 -65.03
C PRO A 333 3.70 14.96 -65.78
N VAL A 334 4.78 15.59 -65.31
CA VAL A 334 5.37 16.78 -65.94
C VAL A 334 6.49 16.38 -66.91
N SER A 335 7.43 15.52 -66.49
CA SER A 335 8.64 15.20 -67.26
C SER A 335 8.70 13.79 -67.84
N GLY A 336 7.86 12.86 -67.38
CA GLY A 336 7.90 11.45 -67.77
C GLY A 336 8.99 10.60 -67.09
N LYS A 337 9.86 11.20 -66.27
CA LYS A 337 10.91 10.50 -65.52
C LYS A 337 10.36 9.73 -64.31
N ASP A 338 11.16 8.83 -63.73
CA ASP A 338 10.76 8.11 -62.51
C ASP A 338 10.53 9.03 -61.31
N VAL A 339 9.59 8.64 -60.46
CA VAL A 339 9.20 9.39 -59.27
C VAL A 339 10.24 9.27 -58.16
N ASP A 340 10.54 10.40 -57.50
CA ASP A 340 11.27 10.45 -56.24
C ASP A 340 10.27 10.29 -55.08
N PRO A 341 10.46 9.31 -54.17
CA PRO A 341 9.53 9.03 -53.07
C PRO A 341 9.41 10.17 -52.05
N THR A 342 10.28 11.18 -52.10
CA THR A 342 10.24 12.37 -51.24
C THR A 342 9.50 13.55 -51.87
N LYS A 343 9.13 13.47 -53.15
CA LYS A 343 8.48 14.56 -53.90
C LYS A 343 7.04 14.18 -54.20
N LEU A 344 6.18 14.35 -53.20
CA LEU A 344 4.78 13.94 -53.23
C LEU A 344 3.84 15.14 -53.16
N PHE A 345 2.69 15.01 -53.83
CA PHE A 345 1.55 15.90 -53.70
C PHE A 345 0.37 15.08 -53.20
N THR A 346 -0.08 15.35 -51.98
CA THR A 346 -1.17 14.60 -51.34
C THR A 346 -2.47 15.36 -51.45
N ILE A 347 -3.54 14.66 -51.82
CA ILE A 347 -4.91 15.17 -51.83
C ILE A 347 -5.73 14.32 -50.86
N ASN A 348 -6.35 14.96 -49.87
CA ASN A 348 -7.13 14.29 -48.83
C ASN A 348 -8.64 14.40 -49.11
N PHE A 349 -9.39 13.37 -48.73
CA PHE A 349 -10.83 13.26 -48.95
C PHE A 349 -11.56 12.93 -47.65
N CYS A 350 -12.85 13.26 -47.56
CA CYS A 350 -13.65 12.98 -46.37
C CYS A 350 -14.12 11.52 -46.25
N CYS A 351 -14.14 10.77 -47.36
CA CYS A 351 -14.63 9.39 -47.41
C CYS A 351 -14.17 8.65 -48.68
N ASP A 352 -14.33 7.33 -48.70
CA ASP A 352 -13.95 6.47 -49.84
C ASP A 352 -14.71 6.80 -51.13
N ASN A 353 -15.97 7.23 -51.04
CA ASN A 353 -16.75 7.61 -52.22
C ASN A 353 -16.15 8.83 -52.93
N CYS A 354 -15.67 9.82 -52.17
CA CYS A 354 -15.02 11.00 -52.74
C CYS A 354 -13.66 10.63 -53.35
N LEU A 355 -12.84 9.83 -52.64
CA LEU A 355 -11.57 9.33 -53.17
C LEU A 355 -11.79 8.51 -54.46
N GLY A 356 -12.80 7.64 -54.49
CA GLY A 356 -13.16 6.83 -55.65
C GLY A 356 -13.63 7.66 -56.84
N SER A 357 -14.46 8.68 -56.60
CA SER A 357 -14.89 9.63 -57.64
C SER A 357 -13.69 10.38 -58.23
N PHE A 358 -12.78 10.85 -57.38
CA PHE A 358 -11.57 11.53 -57.83
C PHE A 358 -10.64 10.60 -58.61
N THR A 359 -10.45 9.36 -58.16
CA THR A 359 -9.57 8.39 -58.82
C THR A 359 -10.05 8.02 -60.22
N LYS A 360 -11.38 7.96 -60.43
CA LYS A 360 -11.98 7.68 -61.74
C LYS A 360 -11.85 8.85 -62.71
N GLU A 361 -12.11 10.07 -62.24
CA GLU A 361 -12.17 11.26 -63.11
C GLU A 361 -11.47 12.48 -62.47
N PRO A 362 -10.13 12.42 -62.28
CA PRO A 362 -9.42 13.44 -61.51
C PRO A 362 -9.46 14.81 -62.20
N ALA A 363 -9.52 14.84 -63.53
CA ALA A 363 -9.62 16.08 -64.31
C ALA A 363 -10.89 16.90 -64.00
N LYS A 364 -12.01 16.26 -63.60
CA LYS A 364 -13.26 16.98 -63.27
C LYS A 364 -13.19 17.73 -61.94
N HIS A 365 -12.28 17.31 -61.05
CA HIS A 365 -12.24 17.78 -59.67
C HIS A 365 -10.95 18.53 -59.31
N ILE A 366 -9.88 18.37 -60.09
CA ILE A 366 -8.57 18.93 -59.78
C ILE A 366 -8.59 20.46 -59.61
N ALA A 367 -9.43 21.17 -60.35
CA ALA A 367 -9.53 22.63 -60.25
C ALA A 367 -9.98 23.11 -58.86
N LYS A 368 -10.60 22.23 -58.06
CA LYS A 368 -11.03 22.50 -56.69
C LYS A 368 -9.94 22.23 -55.64
N VAL A 369 -8.79 21.68 -56.05
CA VAL A 369 -7.68 21.33 -55.16
C VAL A 369 -6.75 22.55 -54.99
N LYS A 370 -6.80 23.17 -53.81
CA LYS A 370 -6.01 24.37 -53.48
C LYS A 370 -4.69 24.00 -52.78
N GLY A 371 -3.80 23.34 -53.52
CA GLY A 371 -2.48 22.93 -53.01
C GLY A 371 -2.46 21.55 -52.33
N PRO A 372 -1.27 21.08 -51.91
CA PRO A 372 -1.12 19.80 -51.25
C PRO A 372 -1.68 19.82 -49.82
N ASP A 373 -2.02 18.66 -49.29
CA ASP A 373 -2.47 18.45 -47.91
C ASP A 373 -3.69 19.31 -47.53
N ASN A 374 -4.66 19.36 -48.44
CA ASN A 374 -5.90 20.11 -48.26
C ASN A 374 -6.67 19.64 -47.00
N LYS A 375 -7.27 20.61 -46.29
CA LYS A 375 -8.08 20.38 -45.07
C LYS A 375 -9.57 20.13 -45.35
N LYS A 376 -10.06 20.56 -46.51
CA LYS A 376 -11.46 20.38 -46.96
C LYS A 376 -11.50 19.51 -48.22
N CYS A 377 -12.45 18.60 -48.28
CA CYS A 377 -12.61 17.66 -49.38
C CYS A 377 -12.93 18.41 -50.69
N PRO A 378 -12.17 18.22 -51.78
CA PRO A 378 -12.38 18.97 -53.02
C PRO A 378 -13.72 18.68 -53.72
N ILE A 379 -14.41 17.61 -53.32
CA ILE A 379 -15.69 17.19 -53.91
C ILE A 379 -16.88 17.66 -53.08
N SER A 380 -16.83 17.49 -51.75
CA SER A 380 -17.96 17.71 -50.85
C SER A 380 -17.81 18.89 -49.89
N ASP A 381 -16.63 19.52 -49.84
CA ASP A 381 -16.25 20.60 -48.92
C ASP A 381 -16.32 20.27 -47.41
N LYS A 382 -16.48 18.98 -47.08
CA LYS A 382 -16.42 18.47 -45.70
C LYS A 382 -14.99 18.33 -45.20
N ASP A 383 -14.81 18.22 -43.88
CA ASP A 383 -13.50 17.92 -43.28
C ASP A 383 -12.94 16.58 -43.79
N VAL A 384 -11.62 16.54 -43.98
CA VAL A 384 -10.92 15.40 -44.56
C VAL A 384 -10.55 14.35 -43.50
N ASP A 385 -10.46 13.10 -43.94
CA ASP A 385 -9.90 12.00 -43.16
C ASP A 385 -8.47 11.74 -43.66
N ALA A 386 -7.49 11.80 -42.75
CA ALA A 386 -6.07 11.63 -43.07
C ALA A 386 -5.71 10.23 -43.63
N SER A 387 -6.58 9.24 -43.43
CA SER A 387 -6.44 7.90 -44.01
C SER A 387 -6.88 7.83 -45.48
N LYS A 388 -7.66 8.81 -45.97
CA LYS A 388 -8.26 8.83 -47.31
C LYS A 388 -7.54 9.79 -48.21
N LYS A 389 -6.43 9.33 -48.81
CA LYS A 389 -5.52 10.18 -49.60
C LYS A 389 -5.24 9.63 -50.99
N PHE A 390 -5.12 10.54 -51.95
CA PHE A 390 -4.58 10.30 -53.27
C PHE A 390 -3.23 10.99 -53.39
N VAL A 391 -2.18 10.23 -53.68
CA VAL A 391 -0.79 10.71 -53.62
C VAL A 391 -0.20 10.71 -55.02
N ILE A 392 0.30 11.85 -55.47
CA ILE A 392 0.93 12.00 -56.78
C ILE A 392 2.43 12.21 -56.59
N GLY A 393 3.25 11.44 -57.30
CA GLY A 393 4.69 11.49 -57.23
C GLY A 393 5.32 12.30 -58.36
N PHE A 394 6.45 12.96 -58.07
CA PHE A 394 7.22 13.78 -59.01
C PHE A 394 8.70 13.40 -58.99
N CYS A 395 9.42 13.64 -60.09
CA CYS A 395 10.84 13.31 -60.17
C CYS A 395 11.75 14.33 -59.46
N CYS A 396 11.26 15.55 -59.21
CA CYS A 396 12.02 16.63 -58.57
C CYS A 396 11.09 17.76 -58.06
N GLY A 397 11.64 18.67 -57.26
CA GLY A 397 10.91 19.82 -56.71
C GLY A 397 10.34 20.78 -57.76
N ASN A 398 11.04 20.97 -58.88
CA ASN A 398 10.56 21.86 -59.95
C ASN A 398 9.30 21.32 -60.63
N CYS A 399 9.21 20.00 -60.85
CA CYS A 399 8.02 19.37 -61.40
C CYS A 399 6.85 19.42 -60.41
N LEU A 400 7.09 19.18 -59.12
CA LEU A 400 6.09 19.35 -58.07
C LEU A 400 5.58 20.80 -58.01
N GLY A 401 6.48 21.78 -58.09
CA GLY A 401 6.14 23.19 -58.11
C GLY A 401 5.33 23.60 -59.35
N SER A 402 5.68 23.09 -60.53
CA SER A 402 4.92 23.29 -61.78
C SER A 402 3.50 22.74 -61.66
N PHE A 403 3.36 21.53 -61.11
CA PHE A 403 2.05 20.93 -60.87
C PHE A 403 1.24 21.70 -59.84
N THR A 404 1.85 22.15 -58.75
CA THR A 404 1.15 22.92 -57.70
C THR A 404 0.58 24.24 -58.22
N LYS A 405 1.27 24.88 -59.17
CA LYS A 405 0.81 26.13 -59.80
C LYS A 405 -0.38 25.93 -60.75
N ASP A 406 -0.38 24.83 -61.51
CA ASP A 406 -1.46 24.52 -62.45
C ASP A 406 -1.66 23.00 -62.58
N PRO A 407 -2.38 22.39 -61.62
CA PRO A 407 -2.61 20.95 -61.61
C PRO A 407 -3.37 20.44 -62.85
N SER A 408 -4.25 21.26 -63.39
CA SER A 408 -5.14 20.93 -64.52
C SER A 408 -4.37 20.56 -65.78
N LYS A 409 -3.20 21.18 -66.02
CA LYS A 409 -2.35 20.89 -67.19
C LYS A 409 -1.75 19.48 -67.18
N HIS A 410 -1.61 18.87 -66.01
CA HIS A 410 -0.80 17.66 -65.83
C HIS A 410 -1.59 16.48 -65.26
N ILE A 411 -2.75 16.72 -64.64
CA ILE A 411 -3.51 15.65 -63.96
C ILE A 411 -3.90 14.50 -64.90
N ALA A 412 -4.20 14.77 -66.17
CA ALA A 412 -4.55 13.74 -67.14
C ALA A 412 -3.40 12.77 -67.46
N LYS A 413 -2.16 13.16 -67.13
CA LYS A 413 -0.95 12.35 -67.28
C LYS A 413 -0.63 11.52 -66.03
N VAL A 414 -1.38 11.70 -64.94
CA VAL A 414 -1.24 10.88 -63.72
C VAL A 414 -1.95 9.54 -63.95
N LYS A 415 -1.15 8.50 -64.18
CA LYS A 415 -1.60 7.12 -64.40
C LYS A 415 -0.86 6.18 -63.45
N LYS A 416 -1.49 5.05 -63.14
CA LYS A 416 -0.94 4.04 -62.22
C LYS A 416 0.40 3.48 -62.70
#